data_AF-A0AAV6I3U5-F1
#
_entry.id   AF-A0AAV6I3U5-F1
#
_cell.length_a   1.000
_cell.length_b   1.000
_cell.length_c   1.000
_cell.angle_alpha   90.00
_cell.angle_beta   90.00
_cell.angle_gamma   90.00
#
_symmetry.space_group_name_H-M   'P 1'
#
loop_
_entity.id
_entity.type
_entity.pdbx_description
1 polymer ?
#
loop_
_entity_poly.entity_id
_entity_poly.type
_entity_poly.pdbx_seq_one_letter_code
_entity_poly.pdbx_strand_id
1 'polypeptide(L)'
;MIIISLSTVVCIFILVALIRFLHKVWWTPIRIHNIMRSQGIKGPAYRFLHGNTKEIIQMREESISNGMDFSSHEVFPRIMPHIHAWKKLYGIKIFVLPSI
;
A
#
# COMPACT_ATOMS: atom_id res chain seq x y z
N MET A 1 24.61 38.59 11.46
CA MET A 1 23.77 37.94 12.49
C MET A 1 22.36 37.63 11.99
N ILE A 2 21.63 38.57 11.39
CA ILE A 2 20.22 38.39 10.94
C ILE A 2 20.05 37.26 9.90
N ILE A 3 20.95 37.15 8.92
CA ILE A 3 20.89 36.11 7.88
C ILE A 3 21.10 34.71 8.49
N ILE A 4 22.02 34.60 9.46
CA ILE A 4 22.31 33.34 10.15
C ILE A 4 21.09 32.92 10.98
N SER A 5 20.46 33.84 11.71
CA SER A 5 19.24 33.54 12.47
C SER A 5 18.04 33.18 11.57
N LEU A 6 17.93 33.79 10.39
CA LEU A 6 16.87 33.43 9.44
C LEU A 6 17.10 32.03 8.88
N SER A 7 18.34 31.71 8.52
CA SER A 7 18.74 30.40 8.01
C SER A 7 18.44 29.29 9.03
N THR A 8 18.77 29.48 10.30
CA THR A 8 18.50 28.48 11.34
C THR A 8 17.00 28.24 11.54
N VAL A 9 16.17 29.29 11.52
CA VAL A 9 14.71 29.15 11.62
C VAL A 9 14.14 28.36 10.44
N VAL A 10 14.59 28.65 9.21
CA VAL A 10 14.18 27.91 8.01
C VAL A 10 14.61 26.44 8.10
N CYS A 11 15.85 26.17 8.53
CA CYS A 11 16.34 24.80 8.72
C CYS A 11 15.51 24.02 9.74
N ILE A 12 15.17 24.63 10.89
CA ILE A 12 14.33 23.99 11.91
C ILE A 12 12.94 23.69 11.34
N PHE A 13 12.35 24.62 10.58
CA PHE A 13 11.05 24.41 9.97
C PHE A 13 11.04 23.23 8.99
N ILE A 14 12.06 23.14 8.13
CA ILE A 14 12.24 22.02 7.19
C ILE A 14 12.40 20.70 7.97
N LEU A 15 13.22 20.69 9.03
CA LEU A 15 13.42 19.50 9.86
C LEU A 15 12.11 19.02 10.50
N VAL A 16 11.32 19.92 11.06
CA VAL A 16 10.01 19.59 11.65
C VAL A 16 9.04 19.07 10.60
N ALA A 17 9.02 19.66 9.40
CA ALA A 17 8.19 19.20 8.29
C ALA A 17 8.58 17.78 7.84
N LEU A 18 9.88 17.49 7.73
CA LEU A 18 10.40 16.17 7.38
C LEU A 18 10.05 15.12 8.45
N ILE A 19 10.20 15.44 9.73
CA ILE A 19 9.84 14.53 10.83
C ILE A 19 8.34 14.22 10.79
N ARG A 20 7.50 15.23 10.60
CA ARG A 20 6.04 15.05 10.47
C ARG A 20 5.68 14.19 9.26
N PHE A 21 6.34 14.42 8.14
CA PHE A 21 6.15 13.63 6.93
C PHE A 21 6.56 12.17 7.16
N LEU A 22 7.75 11.91 7.68
CA LEU A 22 8.24 10.56 8.01
C LEU A 22 7.31 9.86 8.99
N HIS A 23 6.86 10.56 10.04
CA HIS A 23 5.90 10.00 10.98
C HIS A 23 4.59 9.63 10.28
N LYS A 24 4.04 10.50 9.42
CA LYS A 24 2.80 10.20 8.69
C LYS A 24 2.96 9.00 7.76
N VAL A 25 4.05 8.95 6.99
CA VAL A 25 4.26 7.92 5.96
C VAL A 25 4.78 6.60 6.53
N TRP A 26 5.43 6.59 7.70
CA TRP A 26 5.99 5.39 8.31
C TRP A 26 5.16 4.88 9.51
N TRP A 27 4.82 5.77 10.45
CA TRP A 27 4.15 5.36 11.70
C TRP A 27 2.69 4.97 11.46
N THR A 28 1.96 5.75 10.68
CA THR A 28 0.54 5.49 10.38
C THR A 28 0.30 4.12 9.75
N PRO A 29 0.98 3.72 8.66
CA PRO A 29 0.72 2.43 8.04
C PRO A 29 1.15 1.26 8.92
N ILE A 30 2.26 1.37 9.65
CA ILE A 30 2.71 0.31 10.58
C ILE A 30 1.69 0.11 11.70
N ARG A 31 1.19 1.21 12.28
CA ARG A 31 0.17 1.15 13.33
C ARG A 31 -1.11 0.48 12.83
N ILE A 32 -1.60 0.88 11.65
CA ILE A 32 -2.80 0.28 11.05
C ILE A 32 -2.56 -1.21 10.77
N HIS A 33 -1.41 -1.57 10.20
CA HIS A 33 -1.06 -2.95 9.90
C HIS A 33 -1.05 -3.82 11.17
N ASN A 34 -0.46 -3.33 12.26
CA ASN A 34 -0.44 -4.05 13.53
C ASN A 34 -1.83 -4.21 14.15
N ILE A 35 -2.67 -3.18 14.09
CA ILE A 35 -4.07 -3.26 14.58
C ILE A 35 -4.83 -4.33 13.77
N MET A 36 -4.73 -4.33 12.45
CA MET A 36 -5.41 -5.32 11.60
C MET A 36 -4.89 -6.74 11.88
N ARG A 37 -3.57 -6.90 12.02
CA ARG A 37 -2.97 -8.20 12.35
C ARG A 37 -3.44 -8.73 13.70
N SER A 38 -3.61 -7.85 14.70
CA SER A 38 -4.15 -8.22 16.02
C SER A 38 -5.60 -8.71 15.95
N GLN A 39 -6.37 -8.26 14.96
CA GLN A 39 -7.74 -8.72 14.70
C GLN A 39 -7.80 -10.02 13.87
N GLY A 40 -6.64 -10.64 13.59
CA GLY A 40 -6.53 -11.83 12.76
C GLY A 40 -6.68 -11.54 11.26
N ILE A 41 -6.70 -10.28 10.85
CA ILE A 41 -6.77 -9.88 9.44
C ILE A 41 -5.36 -9.93 8.87
N LYS A 42 -5.14 -10.80 7.90
CA LYS A 42 -3.87 -10.93 7.18
C LYS A 42 -3.98 -10.23 5.84
N GLY A 43 -2.89 -9.61 5.40
CA GLY A 43 -2.86 -8.93 4.12
C GLY A 43 -1.45 -8.73 3.63
N PRO A 44 -1.30 -8.30 2.37
CA PRO A 44 -0.02 -7.95 1.78
C PRO A 44 0.72 -6.90 2.64
N ALA A 45 2.04 -7.02 2.70
CA ALA A 45 2.89 -6.09 3.43
C ALA A 45 2.76 -4.67 2.86
N TYR A 46 2.82 -3.66 3.73
CA TYR A 46 2.84 -2.27 3.28
C TYR A 46 4.10 -1.98 2.47
N ARG A 47 3.94 -1.33 1.31
CA ARG A 47 5.03 -0.83 0.47
C ARG A 47 4.97 0.69 0.41
N PHE A 48 6.09 1.33 0.71
CA PHE A 48 6.22 2.79 0.84
C PHE A 48 5.83 3.53 -0.45
N LEU A 49 5.06 4.62 -0.32
CA LEU A 49 4.50 5.50 -1.37
C LEU A 49 3.48 4.86 -2.31
N HIS A 50 3.81 3.74 -2.94
CA HIS A 50 2.95 3.16 -3.98
C HIS A 50 1.96 2.11 -3.46
N GLY A 51 2.07 1.72 -2.19
CA GLY A 51 1.28 0.63 -1.61
C GLY A 51 1.36 -0.62 -2.49
N ASN A 52 0.22 -1.29 -2.64
CA ASN A 52 0.10 -2.48 -3.48
C ASN A 52 -0.44 -2.17 -4.88
N THR A 53 -0.57 -0.90 -5.24
CA THR A 53 -1.19 -0.47 -6.51
C THR A 53 -0.43 -0.99 -7.72
N LYS A 54 0.90 -0.95 -7.70
CA LYS A 54 1.73 -1.50 -8.80
C LYS A 54 1.52 -3.00 -9.00
N GLU A 55 1.46 -3.76 -7.90
CA GLU A 55 1.23 -5.20 -7.93
C GLU A 55 -0.19 -5.52 -8.44
N ILE A 56 -1.19 -4.73 -8.05
CA ILE A 56 -2.57 -4.85 -8.55
C ILE A 56 -2.63 -4.61 -10.07
N ILE A 57 -1.93 -3.57 -10.56
CA ILE A 57 -1.88 -3.24 -11.98
C ILE A 57 -1.20 -4.36 -12.76
N GLN A 58 -0.05 -4.83 -12.29
CA GLN A 58 0.69 -5.94 -12.93
C GLN A 58 -0.17 -7.21 -13.00
N MET A 59 -0.81 -7.61 -11.89
CA MET A 59 -1.69 -8.79 -11.87
C MET A 59 -2.89 -8.62 -12.82
N ARG A 60 -3.40 -7.39 -12.98
CA ARG A 60 -4.47 -7.09 -13.94
C ARG A 60 -3.98 -7.22 -15.37
N GLU A 61 -2.81 -6.68 -15.70
CA GLU A 61 -2.22 -6.79 -17.04
C GLU A 61 -1.95 -8.24 -17.42
N GLU A 62 -1.33 -9.01 -16.51
CA GLU A 62 -1.09 -10.45 -16.69
C GLU A 62 -2.40 -11.22 -16.90
N SER A 63 -3.46 -10.87 -16.16
CA SER A 63 -4.77 -11.50 -16.33
C SER A 63 -5.48 -11.14 -17.63
N ILE A 64 -5.16 -10.00 -18.23
CA ILE A 64 -5.72 -9.58 -19.53
C ILE A 64 -4.92 -10.24 -20.67
N SER A 65 -3.59 -10.30 -20.54
CA SER A 65 -2.70 -10.91 -21.53
C SER A 65 -2.87 -12.42 -21.60
N ASN A 66 -3.11 -13.07 -20.47
CA ASN A 66 -3.45 -14.49 -20.44
C ASN A 66 -4.87 -14.65 -20.98
N GLY A 67 -4.98 -15.30 -22.15
CA GLY A 67 -6.26 -15.60 -22.78
C GLY A 67 -7.19 -16.36 -21.85
N MET A 68 -8.50 -16.16 -22.01
CA MET A 68 -9.52 -16.87 -21.23
C MET A 68 -9.78 -18.23 -21.86
N ASP A 69 -9.75 -19.28 -21.06
CA ASP A 69 -10.26 -20.58 -21.49
C ASP A 69 -11.77 -20.45 -21.74
N PHE A 70 -12.22 -20.72 -22.96
CA PHE A 70 -13.62 -20.64 -23.34
C PHE A 70 -14.52 -21.62 -22.55
N SER A 71 -13.92 -22.63 -21.94
CA SER A 71 -14.60 -23.62 -21.10
C SER A 71 -14.72 -23.18 -19.63
N SER A 72 -14.04 -22.10 -19.26
CA SER A 72 -14.02 -21.57 -17.90
C SER A 72 -15.15 -20.56 -17.69
N HIS A 73 -16.06 -20.87 -16.76
CA HIS A 73 -17.06 -19.91 -16.28
C HIS A 73 -16.53 -18.99 -15.16
N GLU A 74 -15.23 -19.04 -14.85
CA GLU A 74 -14.63 -18.25 -13.78
C GLU A 74 -14.20 -16.86 -14.27
N VAL A 75 -15.14 -15.92 -14.26
CA VAL A 75 -14.88 -14.52 -14.66
C VAL A 75 -14.21 -13.70 -13.54
N PHE A 76 -14.44 -14.08 -12.28
CA PHE A 76 -13.99 -13.32 -11.12
C PHE A 76 -12.45 -13.18 -10.99
N PRO A 77 -11.64 -14.25 -11.17
CA PRO A 77 -10.18 -14.14 -11.15
C PRO A 77 -9.65 -13.19 -12.24
N ARG A 78 -10.42 -12.96 -13.31
CA ARG A 78 -10.03 -12.07 -14.40
C ARG A 78 -10.31 -10.60 -14.13
N ILE A 79 -11.46 -10.31 -13.52
CA ILE A 79 -11.85 -8.93 -13.19
C ILE A 79 -11.03 -8.41 -12.00
N MET A 80 -10.79 -9.28 -11.01
CA MET A 80 -10.08 -8.95 -9.77
C MET A 80 -9.02 -10.03 -9.43
N PRO A 81 -7.95 -10.14 -10.22
CA PRO A 81 -6.91 -11.16 -10.02
C PRO A 81 -6.21 -11.04 -8.67
N HIS A 82 -5.95 -9.80 -8.22
CA HIS A 82 -5.35 -9.51 -6.92
C HIS A 82 -6.20 -10.02 -5.75
N ILE A 83 -7.53 -9.83 -5.76
CA ILE A 83 -8.41 -10.35 -4.69
C ILE A 83 -8.45 -11.88 -4.73
N HIS A 84 -8.54 -12.47 -5.92
CA HIS A 84 -8.53 -13.93 -6.06
C HIS A 84 -7.23 -14.55 -5.51
N ALA A 85 -6.08 -13.98 -5.88
CA ALA A 85 -4.77 -14.42 -5.39
C ALA A 85 -4.62 -14.21 -3.87
N TRP A 86 -4.98 -13.04 -3.35
CA TRP A 86 -4.89 -12.73 -1.93
C TRP A 86 -5.87 -13.53 -1.08
N LYS A 87 -7.05 -13.88 -1.60
CA LYS A 87 -7.98 -14.79 -0.92
C LYS A 87 -7.36 -16.17 -0.73
N LYS A 88 -6.64 -16.68 -1.73
CA LYS A 88 -5.92 -17.96 -1.64
C LYS A 88 -4.76 -17.92 -0.63
N LEU A 89 -4.07 -16.78 -0.52
CA LEU A 89 -2.90 -16.63 0.36
C LEU A 89 -3.24 -16.27 1.81
N TYR A 90 -4.22 -15.39 2.02
CA TYR A 90 -4.51 -14.78 3.32
C TYR A 90 -5.90 -15.12 3.87
N GLY A 91 -6.78 -15.72 3.06
CA GLY A 91 -8.16 -16.07 3.44
C GLY A 91 -9.17 -14.97 3.10
N ILE A 92 -10.37 -15.05 3.70
CA ILE A 92 -11.52 -14.19 3.33
C ILE A 92 -11.37 -12.75 3.83
N LYS A 93 -10.64 -12.55 4.93
CA LYS A 93 -10.42 -11.22 5.54
C LYS A 93 -9.09 -10.65 5.06
N ILE A 94 -9.16 -9.82 4.01
CA ILE A 94 -7.99 -9.17 3.39
C ILE A 94 -8.10 -7.67 3.61
N PHE A 95 -7.00 -7.04 4.02
CA PHE A 95 -6.91 -5.59 4.14
C PHE A 95 -6.02 -5.03 3.03
N VAL A 96 -6.49 -3.97 2.36
CA VAL A 96 -5.77 -3.27 1.31
C VAL A 96 -5.47 -1.86 1.80
N LEU A 97 -4.17 -1.54 1.92
CA LEU A 97 -3.75 -0.20 2.29
C LEU A 97 -3.86 0.72 1.07
N PRO A 98 -4.54 1.88 1.18
CA PRO A 98 -4.50 2.88 0.12
C PRO A 98 -3.07 3.40 -0.05
N SER A 99 -2.67 3.64 -1.30
CA SER A 99 -1.43 4.36 -1.62
C SER A 99 -1.54 5.80 -1.10
N ILE A 100 -0.44 6.30 -0.51
CA ILE A 100 -0.31 7.66 0.04
C ILE A 100 -0.02 8.66 -1.06
#